data_AF-A0A7J8Y339-F1
#
_entry.id   AF-A0A7J8Y339-F1
#
_cell.length_a   1.000
_cell.length_b   1.000
_cell.length_c   1.000
_cell.angle_alpha   90.00
_cell.angle_beta   90.00
_cell.angle_gamma   90.00
#
_symmetry.space_group_name_H-M   'P 1'
#
loop_
_entity.id
_entity.type
_entity.pdbx_description
1 polymer ?
#
loop_
_entity_poly.entity_id
_entity_poly.type
_entity_poly.pdbx_seq_one_letter_code
_entity_poly.pdbx_strand_id
1 'polypeptide(L)'
;MATLVRIGIFNAETHPLLKHEGRPTFRNFLCELLKIDTKDMNEVVVGEKKIAERILELGHCKERGVAVKAAKTIVFLGLNEQTGIPVSCQSAFAVTCHRMEERLTYSNTEQDMVLLHHEVEVDFPDSKQTERHTATLLEFGKAENGKMISAMALTVGVPVAVGALLLIVNKIKTRGVLRPIVPEVYLPALEIVQAYGIKLMEKTE
;
A
#
# COMPACT_ATOMS: atom_id res chain seq x y z
N MET A 1 5.22 -0.84 -11.20
CA MET A 1 5.14 -2.07 -10.38
C MET A 1 5.59 -3.33 -11.12
N ALA A 2 4.95 -3.75 -12.22
CA ALA A 2 5.31 -5.00 -12.91
C ALA A 2 6.81 -5.13 -13.26
N THR A 3 7.43 -4.07 -13.77
CA THR A 3 8.88 -4.04 -14.04
C THR A 3 9.72 -4.26 -12.77
N LEU A 4 9.36 -3.62 -11.66
CA LEU A 4 10.04 -3.76 -10.38
C LEU A 4 9.93 -5.20 -9.85
N VAL A 5 8.75 -5.83 -9.99
CA VAL A 5 8.56 -7.25 -9.65
C VAL A 5 9.49 -8.14 -10.48
N ARG A 6 9.61 -7.89 -11.80
CA ARG A 6 10.48 -8.68 -12.70
C ARG A 6 11.98 -8.51 -12.41
N ILE A 7 12.40 -7.35 -11.88
CA ILE A 7 13.77 -7.14 -11.38
C ILE A 7 14.03 -8.01 -10.13
N GLY A 8 12.97 -8.42 -9.41
CA GLY A 8 13.08 -9.25 -8.22
C GLY A 8 13.17 -8.47 -6.90
N ILE A 9 12.95 -7.14 -6.93
CA ILE A 9 13.03 -6.32 -5.70
C ILE A 9 11.93 -6.65 -4.67
N PHE A 10 10.89 -7.40 -5.08
CA PHE A 10 9.82 -7.89 -4.22
C PHE A 10 9.91 -9.40 -3.92
N ASN A 11 11.06 -10.04 -4.17
CA ASN A 11 11.25 -11.44 -3.77
C ASN A 11 11.35 -11.54 -2.24
N ALA A 12 10.46 -12.32 -1.63
CA ALA A 12 10.39 -12.54 -0.19
C ALA A 12 11.34 -13.62 0.33
N GLU A 13 11.95 -14.42 -0.54
CA GLU A 13 12.92 -15.44 -0.16
C GLU A 13 14.20 -14.84 0.43
N THR A 14 14.81 -15.55 1.38
CA THR A 14 16.06 -15.10 1.99
C THR A 14 17.18 -15.05 0.96
N HIS A 15 17.83 -13.90 0.80
CA HIS A 15 18.89 -13.73 -0.18
C HIS A 15 20.27 -14.08 0.42
N PRO A 16 21.12 -14.91 -0.22
CA PRO A 16 22.43 -15.30 0.32
C PRO A 16 23.33 -14.11 0.72
N LEU A 17 23.37 -13.07 -0.12
CA LEU A 17 24.13 -11.84 0.19
C LEU A 17 23.67 -11.09 1.44
N LEU A 18 22.46 -11.34 1.95
CA LEU A 18 21.91 -10.70 3.13
C LEU A 18 22.09 -11.54 4.42
N LYS A 19 22.74 -12.72 4.33
CA LYS A 19 22.93 -13.64 5.47
C LYS A 19 24.24 -13.48 6.24
N HIS A 20 25.26 -12.84 5.65
CA HIS A 20 26.62 -12.81 6.21
C HIS A 20 27.00 -11.47 6.85
N GLU A 21 28.05 -11.44 7.68
CA GLU A 21 28.55 -10.26 8.38
C GLU A 21 29.01 -9.12 7.44
N GLY A 22 29.49 -9.46 6.23
CA GLY A 22 29.84 -8.51 5.18
C GLY A 22 28.64 -8.05 4.34
N ARG A 23 27.66 -7.40 4.98
CA ARG A 23 26.39 -7.01 4.32
C ARG A 23 26.63 -5.99 3.20
N PRO A 24 25.95 -6.12 2.05
CA PRO A 24 26.11 -5.17 0.95
C PRO A 24 25.44 -3.84 1.28
N THR A 25 25.88 -2.82 0.55
CA THR A 25 25.15 -1.54 0.45
C THR A 25 23.91 -1.73 -0.41
N PHE A 26 22.94 -0.81 -0.32
CA PHE A 26 21.77 -0.83 -1.21
C PHE A 26 22.18 -0.85 -2.67
N ARG A 27 23.15 0.00 -3.05
CA ARG A 27 23.70 0.04 -4.41
C ARG A 27 24.26 -1.31 -4.86
N ASN A 28 25.08 -1.95 -4.02
CA ASN A 28 25.72 -3.22 -4.40
C ASN A 28 24.67 -4.32 -4.55
N PHE A 29 23.67 -4.33 -3.67
CA PHE A 29 22.55 -5.26 -3.78
C PHE A 29 21.67 -5.00 -5.02
N LEU A 30 21.41 -3.73 -5.35
CA LEU A 30 20.72 -3.36 -6.59
C LEU A 30 21.51 -3.79 -7.84
N CYS A 31 22.85 -3.63 -7.83
CA CYS A 31 23.70 -4.08 -8.92
C CYS A 31 23.64 -5.59 -9.10
N GLU A 32 23.60 -6.36 -8.01
CA GLU A 32 23.38 -7.81 -8.06
C GLU A 32 22.05 -8.14 -8.74
N LEU A 33 20.94 -7.54 -8.30
CA LEU A 33 19.62 -7.79 -8.87
C LEU A 33 19.54 -7.44 -10.37
N LEU A 34 20.25 -6.38 -10.78
CA LEU A 34 20.34 -5.95 -12.17
C LEU A 34 21.52 -6.57 -12.93
N LYS A 35 22.27 -7.52 -12.33
CA LYS A 35 23.43 -8.16 -12.95
C LYS A 35 24.40 -7.13 -13.58
N ILE A 36 24.70 -6.05 -12.86
CA ILE A 36 25.63 -4.98 -13.25
C ILE A 36 27.00 -5.32 -12.66
N ASP A 37 28.04 -5.37 -13.51
CA ASP A 37 29.40 -5.60 -13.02
C ASP A 37 29.88 -4.41 -12.18
N THR A 38 30.37 -4.71 -10.98
CA THR A 38 30.82 -3.73 -9.98
C THR A 38 32.34 -3.52 -10.00
N LYS A 39 33.09 -4.33 -10.77
CA LYS A 39 34.57 -4.30 -10.80
C LYS A 39 35.17 -3.02 -11.37
N ASP A 40 34.42 -2.25 -12.17
CA ASP A 40 34.87 -0.97 -12.75
C ASP A 40 34.37 0.28 -11.99
N MET A 41 33.69 0.12 -10.85
CA MET A 41 32.78 1.16 -10.33
C MET A 41 33.22 1.82 -9.02
N ASN A 42 34.53 2.01 -8.81
CA ASN A 42 34.99 2.80 -7.67
C ASN A 42 34.63 4.30 -7.75
N GLU A 43 34.15 4.81 -8.90
CA GLU A 43 33.85 6.26 -9.04
C GLU A 43 32.48 6.63 -9.65
N VAL A 44 31.74 5.72 -10.29
CA VAL A 44 30.52 6.11 -11.02
C VAL A 44 29.25 5.76 -10.26
N VAL A 45 28.53 6.78 -9.81
CA VAL A 45 27.14 6.67 -9.30
C VAL A 45 26.31 5.89 -10.31
N VAL A 46 25.63 4.82 -9.88
CA VAL A 46 24.66 4.11 -10.72
C VAL A 46 23.47 5.02 -10.93
N GLY A 47 23.54 5.80 -12.01
CA GLY A 47 22.51 6.77 -12.40
C GLY A 47 21.31 6.13 -13.09
N GLU A 48 20.22 6.88 -13.15
CA GLU A 48 18.94 6.45 -13.75
C GLU A 48 19.10 5.88 -15.16
N LYS A 49 19.97 6.48 -15.99
CA LYS A 49 20.21 6.05 -17.37
C LYS A 49 20.72 4.61 -17.45
N LYS A 50 21.75 4.28 -16.66
CA LYS A 50 22.35 2.94 -16.62
C LYS A 50 21.37 1.90 -16.09
N ILE A 51 20.57 2.26 -15.09
CA ILE A 51 19.51 1.39 -14.55
C ILE A 51 18.45 1.12 -15.63
N ALA A 52 17.98 2.16 -16.33
CA ALA A 52 16.97 2.01 -17.36
C ALA A 52 17.45 1.17 -18.55
N GLU A 53 18.69 1.37 -19.01
CA GLU A 53 19.33 0.56 -20.05
C GLU A 53 19.39 -0.91 -19.60
N ARG A 54 19.82 -1.16 -18.37
CA ARG A 54 19.94 -2.52 -17.86
C ARG A 54 18.59 -3.23 -17.72
N ILE A 55 17.55 -2.52 -17.30
CA ILE A 55 16.18 -3.05 -17.23
C ILE A 55 15.69 -3.53 -18.61
N LEU A 56 16.04 -2.81 -19.68
CA LEU A 56 15.68 -3.17 -21.05
C LEU A 56 16.50 -4.36 -21.56
N GLU A 57 17.81 -4.37 -21.33
CA GLU A 57 18.70 -5.47 -21.72
C GLU A 57 18.30 -6.80 -21.08
N LEU A 58 17.86 -6.77 -19.81
CA LEU A 58 17.36 -7.94 -19.09
C LEU A 58 15.94 -8.36 -19.51
N GLY A 59 15.29 -7.61 -20.40
CA GLY A 59 13.93 -7.91 -20.88
C GLY A 59 12.84 -7.73 -19.81
N HIS A 60 13.11 -6.98 -18.73
CA HIS A 60 12.13 -6.78 -17.66
C HIS A 60 10.95 -5.92 -18.11
N CYS A 61 11.13 -5.06 -19.13
CA CYS A 61 10.03 -4.42 -19.86
C CYS A 61 10.41 -4.15 -21.32
N LYS A 62 9.40 -3.90 -22.18
CA LYS A 62 9.58 -3.61 -23.61
C LYS A 62 9.69 -2.11 -23.92
N GLU A 63 9.05 -1.30 -23.09
CA GLU A 63 8.92 0.14 -23.33
C GLU A 63 10.00 0.94 -22.61
N ARG A 64 10.76 1.76 -23.35
CA ARG A 64 11.80 2.63 -22.79
C ARG A 64 11.25 3.59 -21.74
N GLY A 65 10.06 4.15 -21.96
CA GLY A 65 9.42 5.05 -21.00
C GLY A 65 9.13 4.38 -19.66
N VAL A 66 8.72 3.11 -19.67
CA VAL A 66 8.48 2.32 -18.45
C VAL A 66 9.79 2.02 -17.74
N ALA A 67 10.86 1.68 -18.46
CA ALA A 67 12.19 1.46 -17.89
C ALA A 67 12.72 2.72 -17.18
N VAL A 68 12.58 3.89 -17.80
CA VAL A 68 12.98 5.17 -17.21
C VAL A 68 12.19 5.49 -15.94
N LYS A 69 10.87 5.29 -15.94
CA LYS A 69 10.04 5.48 -14.74
C LYS A 69 10.44 4.52 -13.61
N ALA A 70 10.73 3.25 -13.93
CA ALA A 70 11.21 2.28 -12.96
C ALA A 70 12.58 2.67 -12.37
N ALA A 71 13.52 3.09 -13.23
CA ALA A 71 14.82 3.58 -12.80
C ALA A 71 14.72 4.80 -11.87
N LYS A 72 13.89 5.79 -12.23
CA LYS A 72 13.59 6.95 -11.38
C LYS A 72 13.03 6.54 -10.02
N THR A 73 12.12 5.55 -10.01
CA THR A 73 11.55 5.02 -8.76
C THR A 73 12.63 4.37 -7.89
N ILE A 74 13.51 3.57 -8.48
CA ILE A 74 14.62 2.90 -7.78
C ILE A 74 15.57 3.92 -7.14
N VAL A 75 15.91 4.98 -7.89
CA VAL A 75 16.76 6.08 -7.38
C VAL A 75 16.04 6.89 -6.30
N PHE A 76 14.76 7.22 -6.50
CA PHE A 76 13.95 7.94 -5.52
C PHE A 76 13.84 7.21 -4.17
N LEU A 77 13.70 5.88 -4.20
CA LEU A 77 13.69 5.05 -3.00
C LEU A 77 15.08 4.89 -2.36
N GLY A 78 16.14 5.45 -2.95
CA GLY A 78 17.51 5.35 -2.42
C GLY A 78 18.13 3.95 -2.55
N LEU A 79 17.62 3.11 -3.45
CA LEU A 79 18.16 1.76 -3.66
C LEU A 79 19.53 1.78 -4.35
N ASN A 80 19.96 2.92 -4.90
CA ASN A 80 21.28 3.13 -5.49
C ASN A 80 22.30 3.79 -4.55
N GLU A 81 21.96 3.98 -3.27
CA GLU A 81 22.81 4.62 -2.27
C GLU A 81 23.88 3.68 -1.69
N GLN A 82 24.98 4.25 -1.20
CA GLN A 82 26.10 3.49 -0.62
C GLN A 82 25.89 3.10 0.85
N THR A 83 24.75 3.42 1.45
CA THR A 83 24.45 3.04 2.84
C THR A 83 24.29 1.53 2.96
N GLY A 84 24.68 0.99 4.12
CA GLY A 84 24.58 -0.44 4.41
C GLY A 84 23.14 -0.90 4.61
N ILE A 85 22.81 -2.11 4.17
CA ILE A 85 21.49 -2.70 4.39
C ILE A 85 21.36 -3.19 5.85
N PRO A 86 20.31 -2.79 6.61
CA PRO A 86 20.11 -3.22 7.99
C PRO A 86 20.03 -4.73 8.17
N VAL A 87 20.47 -5.22 9.34
CA VAL A 87 20.48 -6.65 9.70
C VAL A 87 19.09 -7.30 9.71
N SER A 88 18.04 -6.51 9.94
CA SER A 88 16.65 -6.96 9.92
C SER A 88 16.15 -7.37 8.53
N CYS A 89 16.79 -6.90 7.46
CA CYS A 89 16.36 -7.18 6.09
C CYS A 89 16.98 -8.49 5.58
N GLN A 90 16.20 -9.57 5.44
CA GLN A 90 16.75 -10.86 4.98
C GLN A 90 16.43 -11.19 3.50
N SER A 91 15.55 -10.42 2.87
CA SER A 91 15.08 -10.63 1.49
C SER A 91 15.05 -9.31 0.72
N ALA A 92 14.97 -9.39 -0.61
CA ALA A 92 14.83 -8.19 -1.45
C ALA A 92 13.56 -7.41 -1.11
N PHE A 93 12.47 -8.13 -0.81
CA PHE A 93 11.23 -7.56 -0.31
C PHE A 93 11.46 -6.73 0.96
N ALA A 94 12.14 -7.29 1.96
CA ALA A 94 12.42 -6.57 3.21
C ALA A 94 13.28 -5.32 3.01
N VAL A 95 14.29 -5.40 2.13
CA VAL A 95 15.12 -4.24 1.74
C VAL A 95 14.27 -3.14 1.11
N THR A 96 13.38 -3.51 0.19
CA THR A 96 12.48 -2.56 -0.48
C THR A 96 11.47 -1.97 0.49
N CYS A 97 10.86 -2.77 1.38
CA CYS A 97 9.95 -2.30 2.43
C CYS A 97 10.64 -1.27 3.33
N HIS A 98 11.84 -1.59 3.84
CA HIS A 98 12.60 -0.67 4.67
C HIS A 98 12.84 0.69 3.98
N ARG A 99 13.20 0.69 2.68
CA ARG A 99 13.35 1.93 1.92
C ARG A 99 12.05 2.67 1.67
N MET A 100 10.97 1.94 1.40
CA MET A 100 9.64 2.53 1.22
C MET A 100 9.14 3.16 2.52
N GLU A 101 9.33 2.51 3.67
CA GLU A 101 8.98 3.03 4.99
C GLU A 101 9.75 4.32 5.31
N GLU A 102 11.05 4.39 4.98
CA GLU A 102 11.85 5.61 5.15
C GLU A 102 11.42 6.77 4.22
N ARG A 103 11.11 6.46 2.96
CA ARG A 103 10.94 7.48 1.90
C ARG A 103 9.50 7.86 1.59
N LEU A 104 8.54 7.01 1.93
CA LEU A 104 7.12 7.18 1.61
C LEU A 104 6.26 7.37 2.86
N THR A 105 6.87 7.70 4.01
CA THR A 105 6.12 8.09 5.20
C THR A 105 5.44 9.45 4.99
N TYR A 106 4.23 9.59 5.52
CA TYR A 106 3.59 10.89 5.63
C TYR A 106 4.41 11.83 6.51
N SER A 107 4.53 13.08 6.07
CA SER A 107 4.99 14.19 6.90
C SER A 107 3.87 14.71 7.80
N ASN A 108 4.23 15.49 8.82
CA ASN A 108 3.26 16.04 9.78
C ASN A 108 2.26 17.03 9.17
N THR A 109 2.50 17.48 7.93
CA THR A 109 1.66 18.45 7.21
C THR A 109 0.80 17.81 6.13
N GLU A 110 1.00 16.53 5.84
CA GLU A 110 0.23 15.82 4.83
C GLU A 110 -1.00 15.13 5.44
N GLN A 111 -1.99 14.89 4.60
CA GLN A 111 -3.22 14.18 4.96
C GLN A 111 -3.38 12.96 4.05
N ASP A 112 -3.88 11.86 4.61
CA ASP A 112 -4.35 10.73 3.82
C ASP A 112 -5.82 10.93 3.40
N MET A 113 -6.27 10.03 2.53
CA MET A 113 -7.62 10.00 2.01
C MET A 113 -8.07 8.55 1.90
N VAL A 114 -9.32 8.29 2.32
CA VAL A 114 -10.01 7.02 2.09
C VAL A 114 -11.18 7.28 1.14
N LEU A 115 -11.18 6.59 0.00
CA LEU A 115 -12.27 6.58 -0.97
C LEU A 115 -12.83 5.16 -1.07
N LEU A 116 -14.10 5.01 -0.77
CA LEU A 116 -14.87 3.78 -1.01
C LEU A 116 -16.05 4.14 -1.91
N HIS A 117 -16.25 3.37 -2.97
CA HIS A 117 -17.36 3.53 -3.90
C HIS A 117 -17.96 2.17 -4.21
N HIS A 118 -19.24 2.01 -3.91
CA HIS A 118 -20.05 0.91 -4.43
C HIS A 118 -20.90 1.41 -5.58
N GLU A 119 -21.04 0.57 -6.60
CA GLU A 119 -21.93 0.75 -7.73
C GLU A 119 -22.68 -0.57 -7.94
N VAL A 120 -24.01 -0.50 -7.97
CA VAL A 120 -24.91 -1.65 -8.10
C VAL A 120 -25.96 -1.32 -9.14
N GLU A 121 -25.97 -2.05 -10.24
CA GLU A 121 -27.03 -2.01 -11.25
C GLU A 121 -28.10 -3.05 -10.89
N VAL A 122 -29.36 -2.63 -10.87
CA VAL A 122 -30.50 -3.46 -10.50
C VAL A 122 -31.50 -3.45 -11.65
N ASP A 123 -31.67 -4.61 -12.27
CA ASP A 123 -32.72 -4.84 -13.25
C ASP A 123 -34.01 -5.27 -12.53
N PHE A 124 -35.08 -4.50 -12.73
CA PHE A 124 -36.40 -4.83 -12.23
C PHE A 124 -37.22 -5.52 -13.34
N PRO A 125 -37.42 -6.86 -13.26
CA PRO A 125 -38.06 -7.61 -14.34
C PRO A 125 -39.48 -7.14 -14.63
N ASP A 126 -40.19 -6.72 -13.58
CA ASP A 126 -41.60 -6.33 -13.66
C ASP A 126 -41.80 -4.96 -14.33
N SER A 127 -40.86 -4.01 -14.14
CA SER A 127 -40.96 -2.65 -14.69
C SER A 127 -40.16 -2.44 -15.97
N LYS A 128 -39.28 -3.40 -16.35
CA LYS A 128 -38.26 -3.25 -17.40
C LYS A 128 -37.37 -2.00 -17.20
N GLN A 129 -37.23 -1.55 -15.96
CA GLN A 129 -36.33 -0.46 -15.60
C GLN A 129 -35.04 -1.04 -15.04
N THR A 130 -33.94 -0.41 -15.39
CA THR A 130 -32.64 -0.65 -14.77
C THR A 130 -32.34 0.59 -13.93
N GLU A 131 -32.12 0.39 -12.64
CA GLU A 131 -31.68 1.45 -11.73
C GLU A 131 -30.19 1.26 -11.41
N ARG A 132 -29.48 2.37 -11.26
CA ARG A 132 -28.08 2.39 -10.85
C ARG A 132 -27.96 3.03 -9.49
N HIS A 133 -27.62 2.23 -8.49
CA HIS A 133 -27.39 2.69 -7.12
C HIS A 133 -25.89 2.86 -6.88
N THR A 134 -25.52 3.98 -6.27
CA THR A 134 -24.15 4.25 -5.86
C THR A 134 -24.10 4.61 -4.38
N ALA A 135 -23.03 4.21 -3.70
CA ALA A 135 -22.76 4.61 -2.32
C ALA A 135 -21.28 4.99 -2.19
N THR A 136 -21.01 6.25 -1.84
CA THR A 136 -19.65 6.82 -1.81
C THR A 136 -19.28 7.33 -0.43
N LEU A 137 -18.13 6.89 0.08
CA LEU A 137 -17.48 7.46 1.26
C LEU A 137 -16.18 8.12 0.81
N LEU A 138 -16.01 9.39 1.17
CA LEU A 138 -14.79 10.15 0.94
C LEU A 138 -14.39 10.82 2.26
N GLU A 139 -13.34 10.31 2.89
CA GLU A 139 -12.80 10.83 4.15
C GLU A 139 -11.36 11.30 3.95
N PHE A 140 -11.00 12.37 4.65
CA PHE A 140 -9.64 12.90 4.73
C PHE A 140 -9.16 12.86 6.17
N GLY A 141 -7.85 12.72 6.38
CA GLY A 141 -7.24 12.84 7.69
C GLY A 141 -7.57 14.19 8.34
N LYS A 142 -7.82 14.20 9.66
CA LYS A 142 -8.27 15.38 10.41
C LYS A 142 -7.27 15.71 11.52
N ALA A 143 -6.99 16.99 11.70
CA ALA A 143 -6.17 17.46 12.82
C ALA A 143 -7.05 17.63 14.06
N GLU A 144 -6.81 16.84 15.10
CA GLU A 144 -7.48 16.94 16.39
C GLU A 144 -6.46 17.18 17.50
N ASN A 145 -6.69 18.20 18.32
CA ASN A 145 -5.82 18.55 19.46
C ASN A 145 -4.32 18.66 19.09
N GLY A 146 -4.03 19.20 17.90
CA GLY A 146 -2.66 19.35 17.40
C GLY A 146 -2.00 18.06 16.90
N LYS A 147 -2.75 16.95 16.79
CA LYS A 147 -2.29 15.69 16.19
C LYS A 147 -3.10 15.37 14.94
N MET A 148 -2.42 14.94 13.88
CA MET A 148 -3.09 14.45 12.68
C MET A 148 -3.59 13.02 12.93
N ILE A 149 -4.90 12.81 12.80
CA ILE A 149 -5.51 11.47 12.79
C ILE A 149 -5.85 11.15 11.33
N SER A 150 -5.34 10.03 10.83
CA SER A 150 -5.57 9.63 9.44
C SER A 150 -7.02 9.19 9.19
N ALA A 151 -7.52 9.41 7.97
CA ALA A 151 -8.80 8.87 7.51
C ALA A 151 -8.82 7.34 7.66
N MET A 152 -7.71 6.67 7.35
CA MET A 152 -7.56 5.23 7.59
C MET A 152 -7.74 4.85 9.06
N ALA A 153 -7.12 5.58 10.00
CA ALA A 153 -7.26 5.30 11.42
C ALA A 153 -8.70 5.50 11.91
N LEU A 154 -9.39 6.54 11.44
CA LEU A 154 -10.80 6.78 11.78
C LEU A 154 -11.71 5.69 11.21
N THR A 155 -11.60 5.45 9.91
CA THR A 155 -12.48 4.52 9.18
C THR A 155 -12.25 3.05 9.49
N VAL A 156 -11.14 2.69 10.15
CA VAL A 156 -10.90 1.34 10.69
C VAL A 156 -11.15 1.29 12.19
N GLY A 157 -10.59 2.22 12.95
CA GLY A 157 -10.63 2.21 14.42
C GLY A 157 -12.03 2.42 14.98
N VAL A 158 -12.82 3.32 14.40
CA VAL A 158 -14.20 3.59 14.86
C VAL A 158 -15.08 2.34 14.66
N PRO A 159 -15.15 1.68 13.48
CA PRO A 159 -15.90 0.43 13.35
C PRO A 159 -15.47 -0.68 14.31
N VAL A 160 -14.17 -0.81 14.60
CA VAL A 160 -13.67 -1.78 15.60
C VAL A 160 -14.21 -1.46 17.00
N ALA A 161 -14.17 -0.19 17.42
CA ALA A 161 -14.71 0.24 18.70
C ALA A 161 -16.23 0.02 18.79
N VAL A 162 -16.97 0.29 17.71
CA VAL A 162 -18.41 0.05 17.62
C VAL A 162 -18.72 -1.44 17.73
N GLY A 163 -17.98 -2.31 17.03
CA GLY A 163 -18.12 -3.76 17.15
C GLY A 163 -17.89 -4.26 18.58
N ALA A 164 -16.84 -3.77 19.25
CA ALA A 164 -16.57 -4.08 20.65
C ALA A 164 -17.70 -3.60 21.58
N LEU A 165 -18.20 -2.38 21.37
CA LEU A 165 -19.32 -1.83 22.13
C LEU A 165 -20.56 -2.71 22.02
N LEU A 166 -20.96 -3.10 20.80
CA LEU A 166 -22.15 -3.91 20.55
C LEU A 166 -22.09 -5.28 21.27
N LEU A 167 -20.90 -5.86 21.42
CA LEU A 167 -20.69 -7.07 22.21
C LEU A 167 -20.84 -6.79 23.71
N ILE A 168 -20.20 -5.73 24.22
CA ILE A 168 -20.23 -5.37 25.64
C ILE A 168 -21.65 -5.05 26.11
N VAL A 169 -22.43 -4.31 25.31
CA VAL A 169 -23.83 -3.97 25.62
C VAL A 169 -24.81 -5.09 25.26
N ASN A 170 -24.31 -6.27 24.90
CA ASN A 170 -25.09 -7.47 24.57
C ASN A 170 -26.14 -7.25 23.47
N LYS A 171 -25.81 -6.39 22.48
CA LYS A 171 -26.63 -6.15 21.29
C LYS A 171 -26.47 -7.26 20.25
N ILE A 172 -25.29 -7.86 20.17
CA ILE A 172 -25.03 -9.07 19.37
C ILE A 172 -25.08 -10.28 20.30
N LYS A 173 -26.08 -11.14 20.11
CA LYS A 173 -26.33 -12.34 20.91
C LYS A 173 -25.84 -13.61 20.22
N THR A 174 -25.77 -13.59 18.89
CA THR A 174 -25.25 -14.71 18.10
C THR A 174 -23.82 -15.04 18.52
N ARG A 175 -23.51 -16.34 18.68
CA ARG A 175 -22.19 -16.83 19.09
C ARG A 175 -21.41 -17.42 17.91
N GLY A 176 -20.10 -17.57 18.08
CA GLY A 176 -19.21 -18.14 17.08
C GLY A 176 -18.35 -17.08 16.39
N VAL A 177 -17.75 -17.45 15.25
CA VAL A 177 -16.96 -16.53 14.43
C VAL A 177 -17.91 -15.78 13.49
N LEU A 178 -18.10 -14.50 13.76
CA LEU A 178 -19.05 -13.66 13.02
C LEU A 178 -18.35 -12.71 12.04
N ARG A 179 -19.06 -12.38 10.97
CA ARG A 179 -18.72 -11.31 10.01
C ARG A 179 -19.87 -10.30 9.97
N PRO A 180 -19.63 -9.03 9.59
CA PRO A 180 -20.65 -7.98 9.53
C PRO A 180 -21.56 -8.11 8.28
N ILE A 181 -22.07 -9.33 8.04
CA ILE A 181 -23.02 -9.65 6.95
C ILE A 181 -24.41 -10.00 7.49
N VAL A 182 -24.56 -10.05 8.81
CA VAL A 182 -25.82 -10.36 9.49
C VAL A 182 -26.44 -9.05 9.98
N PRO A 183 -27.76 -8.82 9.78
CA PRO A 183 -28.42 -7.57 10.17
C PRO A 183 -28.24 -7.19 11.64
N GLU A 184 -28.23 -8.19 12.54
CA GLU A 184 -27.95 -8.00 13.98
C GLU A 184 -26.62 -7.28 14.24
N VAL A 185 -25.64 -7.45 13.34
CA VAL A 185 -24.32 -6.82 13.44
C VAL A 185 -24.29 -5.50 12.68
N TYR A 186 -24.61 -5.52 11.38
CA TYR A 186 -24.33 -4.35 10.53
C TYR A 186 -25.32 -3.21 10.74
N LEU A 187 -26.61 -3.46 11.04
CA LEU A 187 -27.59 -2.38 11.22
C LEU A 187 -27.22 -1.46 12.38
N PRO A 188 -27.05 -1.95 13.63
CA PRO A 188 -26.67 -1.07 14.74
C PRO A 188 -25.26 -0.51 14.57
N ALA A 189 -24.35 -1.23 13.89
CA ALA A 189 -23.02 -0.72 13.62
C ALA A 189 -23.06 0.50 12.67
N LEU A 190 -23.81 0.42 11.56
CA LEU A 190 -23.96 1.51 10.61
C LEU A 190 -24.60 2.74 11.25
N GLU A 191 -25.63 2.57 12.07
CA GLU A 191 -26.27 3.67 12.81
C GLU A 191 -25.26 4.43 13.68
N ILE A 192 -24.45 3.70 14.46
CA ILE A 192 -23.46 4.31 15.36
C ILE A 192 -22.32 4.94 14.54
N VAL A 193 -21.77 4.23 13.57
CA VAL A 193 -20.68 4.73 12.71
C VAL A 193 -21.09 6.02 11.99
N GLN A 194 -22.33 6.09 11.49
CA GLN A 194 -22.87 7.30 10.89
C GLN A 194 -23.04 8.44 11.91
N ALA A 195 -23.46 8.14 13.15
CA ALA A 195 -23.53 9.14 14.22
C ALA A 195 -22.16 9.71 14.62
N TYR A 196 -21.08 8.94 14.43
CA TYR A 196 -19.69 9.39 14.56
C TYR A 196 -19.15 10.14 13.32
N GLY A 197 -20.00 10.39 12.33
CA GLY A 197 -19.68 11.23 11.17
C GLY A 197 -19.06 10.50 9.98
N ILE A 198 -18.94 9.16 10.02
CA ILE A 198 -18.51 8.36 8.88
C ILE A 198 -19.76 8.00 8.07
N LYS A 199 -20.02 8.73 6.99
CA LYS A 199 -21.28 8.64 6.25
C LYS A 199 -21.07 8.26 4.78
N LEU A 200 -21.88 7.33 4.30
CA LEU A 200 -22.01 7.02 2.88
C LEU A 200 -23.01 7.99 2.22
N MET A 201 -22.60 8.57 1.09
CA MET A 201 -23.45 9.35 0.20
C MET A 201 -24.07 8.41 -0.83
N GLU A 202 -25.39 8.21 -0.75
CA GLU A 202 -26.13 7.33 -1.64
C GLU A 202 -26.83 8.12 -2.75
N LYS A 203 -26.85 7.55 -3.97
CA LYS A 203 -27.58 8.10 -5.12
C LYS A 203 -28.16 6.96 -5.96
N THR A 204 -29.40 7.14 -6.41
CA THR A 204 -30.06 6.29 -7.42
C THR A 204 -30.22 7.08 -8.71
N GLU A 205 -29.89 6.46 -9.84
CA GLU A 205 -30.07 6.98 -11.20
C GLU A 205 -30.89 6.02 -12.07
#